data_AF-W2ZAN2-F1
#
_entry.id   AF-W2ZAN2-F1
#
_cell.length_a   1.000
_cell.length_b   1.000
_cell.length_c   1.000
_cell.angle_alpha   90.00
_cell.angle_beta   90.00
_cell.angle_gamma   90.00
#
_symmetry.space_group_name_H-M   'P 1'
#
loop_
_entity.id
_entity.type
_entity.pdbx_description
1 polymer ?
#
loop_
_entity_poly.entity_id
_entity_poly.type
_entity_poly.pdbx_seq_one_letter_code
_entity_poly.pdbx_strand_id
1 'polypeptide(L)'
;MTNPGREVDKSLNSLNGMDRKGKPKKRTVTQQQKLINHRINMVEFRIRKKEQFERLKKEHERLEREMKRLLAGLQNELSHESLWVYFGEQNMVRSMVELIVEKEKLRKQNVARRTDVQR
;
A
#
# COMPACT_ATOMS: atom_id res chain seq x y z
N MET A 1 49.13 24.04 11.56
CA MET A 1 48.16 24.16 10.45
C MET A 1 48.50 23.08 9.42
N THR A 2 47.76 21.99 9.42
CA THR A 2 47.97 20.84 8.51
C THR A 2 47.27 21.12 7.18
N ASN A 3 48.06 21.19 6.10
CA ASN A 3 47.58 21.46 4.75
C ASN A 3 46.65 20.32 4.27
N PRO A 4 45.35 20.56 4.00
CA PRO A 4 44.41 19.51 3.60
C PRO A 4 44.59 19.05 2.14
N GLY A 5 45.48 19.68 1.36
CA GLY A 5 45.68 19.39 -0.06
C GLY A 5 46.51 18.16 -0.41
N ARG A 6 47.05 17.40 0.57
CA ARG A 6 48.03 16.32 0.29
C ARG A 6 47.45 14.89 0.26
N GLU A 7 46.21 14.68 0.68
CA GLU A 7 45.66 13.31 0.80
C GLU A 7 44.90 12.84 -0.44
N VAL A 8 44.47 13.75 -1.32
CA VAL A 8 43.68 13.41 -2.52
C VAL A 8 44.52 12.64 -3.55
N ASP A 9 45.84 12.86 -3.58
CA ASP A 9 46.74 12.31 -4.61
C ASP A 9 47.07 10.82 -4.46
N LYS A 10 47.02 10.26 -3.25
CA LYS A 10 47.42 8.85 -3.03
C LYS A 10 46.43 7.86 -3.68
N SER A 11 45.14 8.20 -3.74
CA SER A 11 44.10 7.31 -4.31
C SER A 11 44.06 7.29 -5.85
N LEU A 12 44.66 8.29 -6.50
CA LEU A 12 44.71 8.42 -7.96
C LEU A 12 45.84 7.59 -8.57
N ASN A 13 46.95 7.44 -7.84
CA ASN A 13 48.11 6.66 -8.28
C ASN A 13 47.88 5.14 -8.31
N SER A 14 46.93 4.62 -7.53
CA SER A 14 46.63 3.18 -7.45
C SER A 14 45.99 2.58 -8.71
N LEU A 15 45.52 3.40 -9.66
CA LEU A 15 44.82 2.91 -10.87
C LEU A 15 45.70 2.89 -12.11
N ASN A 16 46.96 3.31 -12.03
CA ASN A 16 47.85 3.33 -13.19
C ASN A 16 48.32 1.90 -13.48
N GLY A 17 47.87 1.33 -14.60
CA GLY A 17 48.40 0.06 -15.10
C GLY A 17 49.92 0.15 -15.27
N MET A 18 50.63 -0.95 -15.05
CA MET A 18 52.07 -0.98 -15.21
C MET A 18 52.46 -0.94 -16.70
N ASP A 19 53.54 -0.24 -17.01
CA ASP A 19 54.16 -0.30 -18.32
C ASP A 19 54.97 -1.61 -18.49
N ARG A 20 55.50 -1.84 -19.69
CA ARG A 20 56.30 -3.04 -19.98
C ARG A 20 57.59 -3.15 -19.15
N LYS A 21 57.95 -2.12 -18.38
CA LYS A 21 59.11 -2.05 -17.49
C LYS A 21 58.71 -2.11 -16.01
N GLY A 22 57.46 -2.44 -15.70
CA GLY A 22 56.95 -2.54 -14.33
C GLY A 22 56.76 -1.19 -13.62
N LYS A 23 56.84 -0.07 -14.35
CA LYS A 23 56.64 1.28 -13.79
C LYS A 23 55.18 1.72 -13.97
N PRO A 24 54.60 2.50 -13.04
CA PRO A 24 53.24 3.00 -13.18
C PRO A 24 53.14 3.88 -14.44
N LYS A 25 52.24 3.54 -15.37
CA LYS A 25 52.00 4.36 -16.56
C LYS A 25 51.55 5.76 -16.14
N LYS A 26 52.32 6.78 -16.49
CA LYS A 26 51.91 8.18 -16.31
C LYS A 26 50.77 8.47 -17.28
N ARG A 27 49.58 8.69 -16.73
CA ARG A 27 48.42 9.15 -17.49
C ARG A 27 48.60 10.60 -17.90
N THR A 28 48.05 10.97 -19.04
CA THR A 28 47.97 12.39 -19.42
C THR A 28 47.03 13.12 -18.45
N VAL A 29 47.25 14.43 -18.27
CA VAL A 29 46.37 15.29 -17.44
C VAL A 29 44.90 15.14 -17.85
N THR A 30 44.63 15.03 -19.15
CA THR A 30 43.29 14.79 -19.71
C THR A 30 42.68 13.44 -19.30
N GLN A 31 43.48 12.37 -19.22
CA GLN A 31 43.00 11.06 -18.75
C GLN A 31 42.72 11.05 -17.25
N GLN A 32 43.56 11.74 -16.46
CA GLN A 32 43.33 11.88 -15.02
C GLN A 32 42.06 12.67 -14.74
N GLN A 33 41.84 13.78 -15.44
CA GLN A 33 40.62 14.58 -15.30
C GLN A 33 39.36 13.78 -15.65
N LYS A 34 39.40 12.97 -16.72
CA LYS A 34 38.27 12.09 -17.09
C LYS A 34 37.93 11.09 -15.97
N LEU A 35 38.94 10.50 -15.33
CA LEU A 35 38.73 9.56 -14.23
C LEU A 35 38.18 10.23 -12.98
N ILE A 36 38.65 11.44 -12.67
CA ILE A 36 38.13 12.25 -11.56
C ILE A 36 36.65 12.58 -11.82
N ASN A 37 36.34 13.12 -13.00
CA ASN A 37 34.96 13.45 -13.38
C ASN A 37 34.06 12.21 -13.37
N HIS A 38 34.53 11.08 -13.88
CA HIS A 38 33.79 9.83 -13.84
C HIS A 38 33.51 9.38 -12.40
N ARG A 39 34.50 9.45 -11.50
CA ARG A 39 34.31 9.11 -10.08
C ARG A 39 33.26 10.01 -9.42
N ILE A 40 33.32 11.33 -9.67
CA ILE A 40 32.32 12.29 -9.17
C ILE A 40 30.92 11.91 -9.67
N ASN A 41 30.77 11.69 -10.98
CA ASN A 41 29.50 11.28 -11.59
C ASN A 41 28.97 9.98 -11.00
N MET A 42 29.84 9.00 -10.72
CA MET A 42 29.44 7.73 -10.11
C MET A 42 28.97 7.88 -8.67
N VAL A 43 29.58 8.79 -7.90
CA VAL A 43 29.12 9.09 -6.53
C VAL A 43 27.76 9.77 -6.57
N GLU A 44 27.60 10.81 -7.40
CA GLU A 44 26.30 11.47 -7.57
C GLU A 44 25.21 10.52 -8.04
N PHE A 45 25.53 9.65 -8.99
CA PHE A 45 24.60 8.63 -9.48
C PHE A 45 24.14 7.71 -8.35
N ARG A 46 25.06 7.24 -7.50
CA ARG A 46 24.72 6.37 -6.37
C ARG A 46 23.85 7.09 -5.34
N ILE A 47 24.14 8.35 -5.05
CA ILE A 47 23.32 9.17 -4.14
C ILE A 47 21.91 9.32 -4.71
N ARG A 48 21.79 9.77 -5.97
CA ARG A 48 20.49 9.92 -6.65
C ARG A 48 19.70 8.62 -6.69
N LYS A 49 20.36 7.50 -6.99
CA LYS A 49 19.73 6.17 -6.99
C LYS A 49 19.19 5.79 -5.62
N LYS A 50 19.96 6.05 -4.55
CA LYS A 50 19.53 5.81 -3.17
C LYS A 50 18.32 6.68 -2.80
N GLU A 51 18.36 7.97 -3.13
CA GLU A 51 17.23 8.87 -2.87
C GLU A 51 15.95 8.45 -3.60
N GLN A 52 16.05 8.06 -4.87
CA GLN A 52 14.92 7.57 -5.64
C GLN A 52 14.33 6.30 -5.03
N PHE A 53 15.18 5.37 -4.60
CA PHE A 53 14.76 4.16 -3.92
C PHE A 53 14.01 4.46 -2.61
N GLU A 54 14.54 5.35 -1.77
CA GLU A 54 13.87 5.75 -0.52
C GLU A 54 12.54 6.46 -0.77
N ARG A 55 12.44 7.31 -1.79
CA ARG A 55 11.17 7.95 -2.19
C ARG A 55 10.14 6.90 -2.61
N LEU A 56 10.54 5.97 -3.47
CA LEU A 56 9.66 4.91 -3.96
C LEU A 56 9.19 4.01 -2.82
N LYS A 57 10.08 3.66 -1.89
CA LYS A 57 9.75 2.87 -0.71
C LYS A 57 8.71 3.57 0.17
N LYS A 58 8.89 4.87 0.45
CA LYS A 58 7.93 5.65 1.24
C LYS A 58 6.57 5.75 0.57
N GLU A 59 6.54 5.95 -0.75
CA GLU A 59 5.30 6.03 -1.52
C GLU A 59 4.57 4.68 -1.49
N HIS A 60 5.30 3.58 -1.67
CA HIS A 60 4.75 2.23 -1.55
C HIS A 60 4.14 1.98 -0.16
N GLU A 61 4.89 2.26 0.91
CA GLU A 61 4.41 2.09 2.29
C GLU A 61 3.19 2.98 2.60
N ARG A 62 3.09 4.17 1.98
CA ARG A 62 1.93 5.04 2.10
C ARG A 62 0.72 4.42 1.38
N LEU A 63 0.87 4.03 0.13
CA LEU A 63 -0.20 3.44 -0.68
C LEU A 63 -0.70 2.13 -0.07
N GLU A 64 0.20 1.30 0.45
CA GLU A 64 -0.18 0.06 1.13
C GLU A 64 -1.04 0.32 2.38
N ARG A 65 -0.67 1.33 3.19
CA ARG A 65 -1.48 1.73 4.35
C ARG A 65 -2.84 2.26 3.95
N GLU A 66 -2.91 3.05 2.89
CA GLU A 66 -4.16 3.61 2.36
C GLU A 66 -5.08 2.51 1.83
N MET A 67 -4.54 1.56 1.05
CA MET A 67 -5.26 0.37 0.59
C MET A 67 -5.81 -0.46 1.75
N LYS A 68 -4.98 -0.74 2.78
CA LYS A 68 -5.43 -1.48 3.98
C LYS A 68 -6.55 -0.75 4.71
N ARG A 69 -6.47 0.58 4.81
CA ARG A 69 -7.51 1.41 5.44
C ARG A 69 -8.82 1.34 4.66
N LEU A 70 -8.76 1.45 3.33
CA LEU A 70 -9.94 1.35 2.47
C LEU A 70 -10.58 -0.04 2.54
N LEU A 71 -9.78 -1.11 2.50
CA LEU A 71 -10.26 -2.49 2.64
C LEU A 71 -10.94 -2.72 3.99
N ALA A 72 -10.37 -2.19 5.09
CA ALA A 72 -11.00 -2.27 6.40
C ALA A 72 -12.32 -1.49 6.46
N GLY A 73 -12.40 -0.32 5.81
CA GLY A 73 -13.65 0.44 5.68
C GLY A 73 -14.73 -0.36 4.96
N LEU A 74 -14.41 -0.91 3.78
CA LEU A 74 -15.33 -1.76 3.01
C LEU A 74 -15.77 -3.00 3.79
N GLN A 75 -14.86 -3.66 4.50
CA GLN A 75 -15.20 -4.82 5.30
C GLN A 75 -16.17 -4.47 6.44
N ASN A 76 -15.97 -3.32 7.09
CA ASN A 76 -16.89 -2.83 8.11
C ASN A 76 -18.27 -2.50 7.52
N GLU A 77 -18.32 -1.80 6.39
CA GLU A 77 -19.58 -1.49 5.70
C GLU A 77 -20.35 -2.76 5.32
N LEU A 78 -19.68 -3.73 4.69
CA LEU A 78 -20.29 -5.02 4.35
C LEU A 78 -20.79 -5.79 5.57
N SER A 79 -20.04 -5.76 6.68
CA SER A 79 -20.46 -6.42 7.92
C SER A 79 -21.70 -5.77 8.53
N HIS A 80 -21.80 -4.43 8.46
CA HIS A 80 -22.96 -3.70 8.95
C HIS A 80 -24.17 -3.90 8.05
N GLU A 81 -24.01 -3.87 6.73
CA GLU A 81 -25.10 -4.09 5.78
C GLU A 81 -25.65 -5.51 5.88
N SER A 82 -24.79 -6.52 6.01
CA SER A 82 -25.23 -7.90 6.27
C SER A 82 -26.01 -8.05 7.58
N LEU A 83 -25.65 -7.30 8.63
CA LEU A 83 -26.40 -7.30 9.90
C LEU A 83 -27.77 -6.62 9.73
N TRP A 84 -27.84 -5.47 9.05
CA TRP A 84 -29.10 -4.76 8.80
C TRP A 84 -30.09 -5.58 7.97
N VAL A 85 -29.61 -6.24 6.91
CA VAL A 85 -30.43 -7.14 6.09
C VAL A 85 -30.96 -8.30 6.94
N TYR A 86 -30.10 -8.94 7.73
CA TYR A 86 -30.49 -10.06 8.59
C TYR A 86 -31.54 -9.65 9.66
N PHE A 87 -31.35 -8.52 10.34
CA PHE A 87 -32.32 -8.01 11.32
C PHE A 87 -33.64 -7.58 10.65
N GLY A 88 -33.57 -6.97 9.47
CA GLY A 88 -34.75 -6.58 8.68
C GLY A 88 -35.58 -7.80 8.27
N GLU A 89 -34.95 -8.84 7.73
CA GLU A 89 -35.60 -10.08 7.32
C GLU A 89 -36.27 -10.80 8.50
N GLN A 90 -35.59 -10.92 9.64
CA GLN A 90 -36.17 -11.56 10.84
C GLN A 90 -37.40 -10.80 11.35
N ASN A 91 -37.35 -9.47 11.38
CA ASN A 91 -38.49 -8.66 11.79
C ASN A 91 -39.66 -8.79 10.80
N MET A 92 -39.40 -8.79 9.50
CA MET A 92 -40.43 -9.01 8.48
C MET A 92 -41.08 -10.39 8.59
N VAL A 93 -40.28 -11.45 8.79
CA VAL A 93 -40.79 -12.82 8.99
C VAL A 93 -41.68 -12.88 10.23
N ARG A 94 -41.24 -12.28 11.34
CA ARG A 94 -42.04 -12.23 12.58
C ARG A 94 -43.38 -11.49 12.35
N SER A 95 -43.36 -10.31 11.75
CA SER A 95 -44.58 -9.55 11.46
C SER A 95 -45.51 -10.29 10.50
N MET A 96 -44.97 -11.04 9.53
CA MET A 96 -45.76 -11.87 8.63
C MET A 96 -46.45 -13.02 9.37
N VAL A 97 -45.76 -13.68 10.31
CA VAL A 97 -46.36 -14.73 11.15
C VAL A 97 -47.47 -14.16 12.02
N GLU A 98 -47.25 -13.01 12.66
CA GLU A 98 -48.28 -12.33 13.48
C GLU A 98 -49.52 -11.99 12.65
N LEU A 99 -49.35 -11.48 11.42
CA LEU A 99 -50.44 -11.22 10.48
C LEU A 99 -51.20 -12.49 10.07
N ILE A 100 -50.50 -13.60 9.81
CA ILE A 100 -51.13 -14.88 9.47
C ILE A 100 -52.00 -15.37 10.62
N VAL A 101 -51.48 -15.29 11.85
CA VAL A 101 -52.23 -15.68 13.06
C VAL A 101 -53.48 -14.83 13.24
N GLU A 102 -53.37 -13.51 13.14
CA GLU A 102 -54.52 -12.63 13.30
C GLU A 102 -55.54 -12.82 12.17
N LYS A 103 -55.10 -13.04 10.94
CA LYS A 103 -55.97 -13.38 9.80
C LYS A 103 -56.76 -14.66 10.06
N GLU A 104 -56.12 -15.72 10.56
CA GLU A 104 -56.79 -16.99 10.85
C GLU A 104 -57.77 -16.86 12.03
N LYS A 105 -57.42 -16.06 13.04
CA LYS A 105 -58.33 -15.73 14.14
C LYS A 105 -59.58 -14.99 13.65
N LEU A 106 -59.41 -13.96 12.83
CA LEU A 106 -60.52 -13.22 12.22
C LEU A 106 -61.35 -14.10 11.29
N ARG A 107 -60.72 -15.02 10.54
CA ARG A 107 -61.43 -16.02 9.72
C ARG A 107 -62.33 -16.89 10.58
N LYS A 108 -61.81 -17.44 11.69
CA LYS A 108 -62.60 -18.27 12.62
C LYS A 108 -63.77 -17.48 13.23
N GLN A 109 -63.53 -16.25 13.67
CA GLN A 109 -64.57 -15.37 14.21
C GLN A 109 -65.66 -15.06 13.17
N ASN A 110 -65.28 -14.82 11.91
CA ASN A 110 -66.24 -14.58 10.83
C ASN A 110 -67.07 -15.82 10.50
N VAL A 111 -66.47 -17.01 10.50
CA VAL A 111 -67.22 -18.27 10.32
C VAL A 111 -68.25 -18.45 11.44
N ALA A 112 -67.84 -18.28 12.70
CA ALA A 112 -68.73 -18.40 13.86
C ALA A 112 -69.92 -17.41 13.79
N ARG A 113 -69.66 -16.14 13.47
CA ARG A 113 -70.71 -15.13 13.28
C ARG A 113 -71.67 -15.49 12.14
N ARG A 114 -71.17 -16.01 11.02
CA ARG A 114 -72.02 -16.42 9.89
C ARG A 114 -72.92 -17.58 10.26
N THR A 115 -72.42 -18.56 11.02
CA THR A 115 -73.24 -19.66 11.52
C THR A 115 -74.30 -19.20 12.52
N ASP A 116 -73.99 -18.21 13.36
CA ASP A 116 -74.95 -17.66 14.32
C ASP A 116 -76.06 -16.85 13.64
N VAL A 117 -75.76 -16.11 12.56
CA VAL A 117 -76.77 -15.38 11.76
C VAL A 117 -77.68 -16.31 10.94
N GLN A 118 -77.22 -17.54 10.67
CA GLN A 118 -77.99 -18.54 9.92
C GLN A 118 -78.89 -19.42 10.81
N ARG A 119 -78.84 -19.26 12.13
CA ARG A 119 -79.74 -19.90 13.12
C ARG A 119 -80.89 -18.98 13.49
#